data_AF-A0A059LLS5-F1
#
_entry.id   AF-A0A059LLS5-F1
#
_cell.length_a   1.000
_cell.length_b   1.000
_cell.length_c   1.000
_cell.angle_alpha   90.00
_cell.angle_beta   90.00
_cell.angle_gamma   90.00
#
_symmetry.space_group_name_H-M   'P 1'
#
loop_
_entity.id
_entity.type
_entity.pdbx_description
1 polymer ?
#
loop_
_entity_poly.entity_id
_entity_poly.type
_entity_poly.pdbx_seq_one_letter_code
_entity_poly.pdbx_strand_id
1 'polypeptide(L)'
;MNVHNPHPPNEGAVLLQLMDHFLDLSEVLSLEDFLCGWFGTKSAEEVLRDNVEEYVVYGLYNKRRRELTRQELSLLADFMEDLQDAWGLRFAPGRNPALRFMDHVHEPLRVYPKPLLVYAGTEAGAALTHLLLAAQGYRGARTPNRLRCWVLPP
;
A
#
# COMPACT_ATOMS: atom_id res chain seq x y z
N MET A 1 -3.77 -34.57 -20.39
CA MET A 1 -2.90 -33.75 -19.54
C MET A 1 -3.83 -32.96 -18.62
N ASN A 2 -4.17 -33.54 -17.46
CA ASN A 2 -5.09 -32.92 -16.50
C ASN A 2 -4.32 -31.85 -15.73
N VAL A 3 -4.65 -30.59 -15.97
CA VAL A 3 -4.20 -29.48 -15.14
C VAL A 3 -4.95 -29.63 -13.82
N HIS A 4 -4.27 -30.17 -12.81
CA HIS A 4 -4.72 -30.16 -11.43
C HIS A 4 -4.81 -28.69 -11.04
N ASN A 5 -6.02 -28.13 -11.06
CA ASN A 5 -6.28 -26.81 -10.51
C ASN A 5 -6.21 -27.00 -8.99
N PRO A 6 -5.17 -26.52 -8.27
CA PRO A 6 -5.18 -26.60 -6.82
C PRO A 6 -6.43 -25.86 -6.36
N HIS A 7 -7.23 -26.50 -5.51
CA HIS A 7 -8.32 -25.82 -4.82
C HIS A 7 -7.79 -24.46 -4.30
N PRO A 8 -8.53 -23.35 -4.49
CA PRO A 8 -8.14 -22.10 -3.84
C PRO A 8 -7.98 -22.40 -2.34
N PRO A 9 -6.93 -21.87 -1.68
CA PRO A 9 -6.80 -22.02 -0.24
C PRO A 9 -8.11 -21.56 0.41
N ASN A 10 -8.54 -22.26 1.47
CA ASN A 10 -9.74 -21.87 2.21
C ASN A 10 -9.60 -20.40 2.62
N GLU A 11 -10.33 -19.50 1.94
CA GLU A 11 -10.14 -18.05 2.01
C GLU A 11 -10.23 -17.55 3.46
N GLY A 12 -11.08 -18.19 4.27
CA GLY A 12 -11.20 -17.90 5.70
C GLY A 12 -9.95 -18.26 6.51
N ALA A 13 -9.26 -19.35 6.18
CA ALA A 13 -8.03 -19.75 6.88
C ALA A 13 -6.88 -18.79 6.57
N VAL A 14 -6.80 -18.30 5.33
CA VAL A 14 -5.80 -17.30 4.92
C VAL A 14 -6.05 -15.97 5.62
N LEU A 15 -7.31 -15.55 5.74
CA LEU A 15 -7.67 -14.33 6.45
C LEU A 15 -7.28 -14.38 7.93
N LEU A 16 -7.58 -15.49 8.61
CA LEU A 16 -7.21 -15.67 10.01
C LEU A 16 -5.69 -15.62 10.20
N GLN A 17 -4.93 -16.31 9.34
CA GLN A 17 -3.47 -16.25 9.38
C GLN A 17 -2.92 -14.84 9.15
N LEU A 18 -3.55 -14.07 8.26
CA LEU A 18 -3.18 -12.68 7.99
C LEU A 18 -3.48 -11.78 9.20
N MET A 19 -4.62 -11.99 9.87
CA MET A 19 -4.98 -11.29 11.10
C MET A 19 -3.96 -11.57 12.20
N ASP A 20 -3.60 -12.84 12.42
CA ASP A 20 -2.59 -13.22 13.41
C ASP A 20 -1.23 -12.56 13.12
N HIS A 21 -0.76 -12.63 11.86
CA HIS A 21 0.47 -11.94 11.45
C HIS A 21 0.41 -10.43 11.63
N PHE A 22 -0.77 -9.83 11.46
CA PHE A 22 -0.94 -8.41 11.72
C PHE A 22 -0.75 -8.11 13.20
N LEU A 23 -1.32 -8.92 14.11
CA LEU A 23 -1.17 -8.75 15.55
C LEU A 23 0.30 -8.92 16.01
N ASP A 24 1.06 -9.82 15.38
CA ASP A 24 2.50 -10.02 15.66
C ASP A 24 3.33 -8.74 15.39
N LEU A 25 2.83 -7.82 14.56
CA LEU A 25 3.49 -6.54 14.31
C LEU A 25 3.51 -5.62 15.54
N SER A 26 2.72 -5.91 16.57
CA SER A 26 2.69 -5.14 17.82
C SER A 26 4.04 -5.05 18.51
N GLU A 27 4.92 -6.04 18.31
CA GLU A 27 6.26 -6.04 18.89
C GLU A 27 7.21 -5.03 18.24
N VAL A 28 6.92 -4.59 17.02
CA VAL A 28 7.84 -3.79 16.18
C VAL A 28 7.27 -2.45 15.73
N LEU A 29 5.94 -2.27 15.79
CA LEU A 29 5.24 -1.09 15.30
C LEU A 29 4.43 -0.40 16.38
N SER A 30 4.56 0.93 16.46
CA SER A 30 3.67 1.81 17.23
C SER A 30 2.34 1.95 16.49
N LEU A 31 1.24 1.48 17.08
CA LEU A 31 -0.08 1.59 16.46
C LEU A 31 -0.52 3.06 16.30
N GLU A 32 -0.14 3.93 17.25
CA GLU A 32 -0.45 5.36 17.19
C GLU A 32 0.20 6.02 15.97
N ASP A 33 1.51 5.80 15.77
CA ASP A 33 2.25 6.35 14.64
C ASP A 33 1.74 5.76 13.32
N PHE A 34 1.45 4.46 13.31
CA PHE A 34 0.90 3.76 12.17
C PHE A 34 -0.45 4.36 11.74
N LEU A 35 -1.38 4.52 12.68
CA LEU A 35 -2.70 5.11 12.41
C LEU A 35 -2.60 6.58 12.03
N CYS A 36 -1.76 7.36 12.71
CA CYS A 36 -1.51 8.76 12.34
C CYS A 36 -1.01 8.89 10.89
N GLY A 37 -0.09 8.02 10.48
CA GLY A 37 0.40 7.96 9.09
C GLY A 37 -0.70 7.61 8.08
N TRP A 38 -1.52 6.60 8.38
CA TRP A 38 -2.59 6.15 7.48
C TRP A 38 -3.78 7.11 7.36
N PHE A 39 -4.12 7.81 8.45
CA PHE A 39 -5.21 8.78 8.49
C PHE A 39 -4.76 10.22 8.24
N GLY A 40 -3.45 10.46 8.11
CA GLY A 40 -2.88 11.79 7.90
C GLY A 40 -3.12 12.76 9.06
N THR A 41 -3.32 12.25 10.29
CA THR A 41 -3.51 13.06 11.50
C THR A 41 -2.23 13.08 12.34
N LYS A 42 -2.17 14.02 13.28
CA LYS A 42 -1.09 14.15 14.27
C LYS A 42 -1.48 13.58 15.64
N SER A 43 -2.75 13.23 15.84
CA SER A 43 -3.26 12.73 17.11
C SER A 43 -4.02 11.43 16.89
N ALA A 44 -3.53 10.35 17.52
CA ALA A 44 -4.19 9.05 17.46
C ALA A 44 -5.57 9.07 18.15
N GLU A 45 -5.79 9.97 19.11
CA GLU A 45 -7.08 10.14 19.80
C GLU A 45 -8.21 10.60 18.86
N GLU A 46 -7.87 11.25 17.74
CA GLU A 46 -8.85 11.63 16.72
C GLU A 46 -9.36 10.41 15.93
N VAL A 47 -8.61 9.31 15.93
CA VAL A 47 -8.93 8.05 15.25
C VAL A 47 -9.83 7.22 16.15
N LEU A 48 -11.13 7.28 15.90
CA LEU A 48 -12.14 6.56 16.68
C LEU A 48 -12.35 5.13 16.17
N ARG A 49 -13.02 4.30 16.98
CA ARG A 49 -13.22 2.86 16.71
C ARG A 49 -13.80 2.60 15.30
N ASP A 50 -14.81 3.35 14.88
CA ASP A 50 -15.45 3.13 13.57
C ASP A 50 -14.52 3.47 12.40
N ASN A 51 -13.57 4.39 12.59
CA ASN A 51 -12.57 4.71 11.59
C ASN A 51 -11.61 3.53 11.41
N VAL A 52 -11.13 2.95 12.51
CA VAL A 52 -10.23 1.77 12.49
C VAL A 52 -10.94 0.56 11.90
N GLU A 53 -12.19 0.31 12.29
CA GLU A 53 -13.00 -0.79 11.72
C GLU A 53 -13.11 -0.65 10.20
N GLU A 54 -13.40 0.54 9.68
CA GLU A 54 -13.47 0.75 8.23
C GLU A 54 -12.13 0.53 7.53
N TYR A 55 -11.02 0.96 8.15
CA TYR A 55 -9.68 0.71 7.66
C TYR A 55 -9.32 -0.78 7.65
N VAL A 56 -9.65 -1.53 8.71
CA VAL A 56 -9.43 -2.98 8.80
C VAL A 56 -10.24 -3.71 7.74
N VAL A 57 -11.50 -3.32 7.54
CA VAL A 57 -12.35 -3.93 6.51
C VAL A 57 -11.80 -3.66 5.11
N TYR A 58 -11.31 -2.46 4.86
CA TYR A 58 -10.62 -2.15 3.60
C TYR A 58 -9.34 -2.97 3.44
N GLY A 59 -8.45 -2.97 4.44
CA GLY A 59 -7.12 -3.58 4.35
C GLY A 59 -7.10 -5.11 4.35
N LEU A 60 -7.97 -5.75 5.13
CA LEU A 60 -7.97 -7.21 5.30
C LEU A 60 -9.03 -7.92 4.46
N TYR A 61 -10.22 -7.32 4.30
CA TYR A 61 -11.32 -7.94 3.56
C TYR A 61 -11.43 -7.45 2.12
N ASN A 62 -10.79 -6.32 1.77
CA ASN A 62 -10.94 -5.65 0.47
C ASN A 62 -12.43 -5.46 0.08
N LYS A 63 -13.24 -5.07 1.07
CA LYS A 63 -14.70 -4.89 0.98
C LYS A 63 -15.10 -3.58 1.63
N ARG A 64 -16.37 -3.19 1.48
CA ARG A 64 -17.02 -2.19 2.34
C ARG A 64 -17.68 -2.87 3.52
N ARG A 65 -17.79 -2.19 4.67
CA ARG A 65 -18.44 -2.75 5.88
C ARG A 65 -19.84 -3.32 5.63
N ARG A 66 -20.62 -2.67 4.75
CA ARG A 66 -21.97 -3.12 4.36
C ARG A 66 -22.01 -4.40 3.52
N GLU A 67 -20.87 -4.83 2.98
CA GLU A 67 -20.72 -6.01 2.13
C GLU A 67 -20.27 -7.25 2.95
N LEU A 68 -20.00 -7.07 4.25
CA LEU A 68 -19.64 -8.16 5.13
C LEU A 68 -20.86 -9.02 5.51
N THR A 69 -20.65 -10.32 5.56
CA THR A 69 -21.59 -11.28 6.12
C THR A 69 -21.65 -11.16 7.64
N ARG A 70 -22.67 -11.75 8.27
CA ARG A 70 -22.77 -11.78 9.75
C ARG A 70 -21.58 -12.45 10.43
N GLN A 71 -21.02 -13.48 9.80
CA GLN A 71 -19.85 -14.18 10.32
C GLN A 71 -18.61 -13.29 10.25
N GLU A 72 -18.38 -12.61 9.12
CA GLU A 72 -17.27 -11.67 8.98
C GLU A 72 -17.40 -10.47 9.93
N LEU A 73 -18.62 -9.98 10.19
CA LEU A 73 -18.86 -8.94 11.19
C LEU A 73 -18.52 -9.38 12.61
N SER A 74 -18.79 -10.65 12.95
CA SER A 74 -18.38 -11.22 14.24
C SER A 74 -16.86 -11.30 14.34
N LEU A 75 -16.21 -11.84 13.31
CA LEU A 75 -14.74 -11.94 13.26
C LEU A 75 -14.06 -10.58 13.34
N LEU A 76 -14.62 -9.57 12.67
CA LEU A 76 -14.13 -8.19 12.77
C LEU A 76 -14.24 -7.67 14.22
N ALA A 77 -15.36 -7.92 14.89
CA ALA A 77 -15.55 -7.49 16.27
C ALA A 77 -14.54 -8.15 17.21
N ASP A 78 -14.34 -9.47 17.07
CA ASP A 78 -13.35 -10.23 17.84
C ASP A 78 -11.93 -9.70 17.58
N PHE A 79 -11.55 -9.52 16.30
CA PHE A 79 -10.25 -8.98 15.91
C PHE A 79 -10.01 -7.56 16.42
N MET A 80 -11.04 -6.71 16.50
CA MET A 80 -10.90 -5.36 17.07
C MET A 80 -10.62 -5.38 18.58
N GLU A 81 -11.09 -6.39 19.31
CA GLU A 81 -10.72 -6.56 20.71
C GLU A 81 -9.28 -7.09 20.82
N ASP A 82 -8.91 -8.09 20.02
CA ASP A 82 -7.53 -8.63 19.99
C ASP A 82 -6.51 -7.55 19.62
N LEU A 83 -6.83 -6.69 18.65
CA LEU A 83 -5.97 -5.58 18.24
C LEU A 83 -5.79 -4.53 19.34
N GLN A 84 -6.85 -4.23 20.10
CA GLN A 84 -6.76 -3.34 21.25
C GLN A 84 -5.93 -3.96 22.38
N ASP A 85 -6.03 -5.27 22.59
CA ASP A 85 -5.28 -5.99 23.61
C ASP A 85 -3.79 -6.13 23.24
N ALA A 86 -3.48 -6.47 21.99
CA ALA A 86 -2.10 -6.63 21.50
C ALA A 86 -1.29 -5.33 21.63
N TRP A 87 -1.90 -4.17 21.40
CA TRP A 87 -1.23 -2.87 21.56
C TRP A 87 -1.50 -2.17 22.89
N GLY A 88 -2.33 -2.74 23.78
CA GLY A 88 -2.67 -2.14 25.07
C GLY A 88 -3.40 -0.80 24.96
N LEU A 89 -4.14 -0.57 23.88
CA LEU A 89 -4.85 0.68 23.58
C LEU A 89 -6.36 0.45 23.63
N ARG A 90 -7.13 1.53 23.78
CA ARG A 90 -8.60 1.50 23.72
C ARG A 90 -9.10 2.63 22.84
N PHE A 91 -9.84 2.28 21.79
CA PHE A 91 -10.41 3.28 20.90
C PHE A 91 -11.69 3.85 21.50
N ALA A 92 -11.81 5.17 21.49
CA ALA A 92 -13.07 5.82 21.85
C ALA A 92 -14.18 5.44 20.83
N PRO A 93 -15.42 5.25 21.30
CA PRO A 93 -16.52 4.86 20.43
C PRO A 93 -16.90 5.99 19.45
N GLY A 94 -17.37 5.59 18.27
CA GLY A 94 -17.88 6.49 17.25
C GLY A 94 -16.96 6.66 16.05
N ARG A 95 -17.26 7.68 15.25
CA ARG A 95 -16.60 7.98 13.97
C ARG A 95 -16.24 9.46 13.90
N ASN A 96 -14.99 9.76 13.56
CA ASN A 96 -14.57 11.09 13.17
C ASN A 96 -14.73 11.25 11.64
N PRO A 97 -15.69 12.07 11.15
CA PRO A 97 -15.96 12.23 9.72
C PRO A 97 -14.93 13.10 9.00
N ALA A 98 -14.10 13.85 9.73
CA ALA A 98 -13.05 14.67 9.15
C ALA A 98 -11.85 13.83 8.71
N LEU A 99 -11.66 12.66 9.34
CA LEU A 99 -10.60 11.73 8.99
C LEU A 99 -11.01 10.87 7.80
N ARG A 100 -10.06 10.73 6.86
CA ARG A 100 -10.12 9.77 5.76
C ARG A 100 -8.80 9.03 5.74
N PHE A 101 -8.85 7.73 5.51
CA PHE A 101 -7.66 6.95 5.20
C PHE A 101 -7.54 6.78 3.70
N MET A 102 -6.35 6.37 3.27
CA MET A 102 -6.01 6.17 1.85
C MET A 102 -6.72 4.94 1.25
N ASP A 103 -7.99 5.10 0.86
CA ASP A 103 -8.85 4.05 0.29
C ASP A 103 -8.80 3.97 -1.25
N HIS A 104 -7.71 4.43 -1.87
CA HIS A 104 -7.57 4.64 -3.32
C HIS A 104 -7.93 3.45 -4.22
N VAL A 105 -7.91 2.22 -3.71
CA VAL A 105 -8.32 1.03 -4.49
C VAL A 105 -9.84 1.00 -4.73
N HIS A 106 -10.63 1.66 -3.88
CA HIS A 106 -12.08 1.80 -4.04
C HIS A 106 -12.48 3.04 -4.85
N GLU A 107 -11.56 3.96 -5.11
CA GLU A 107 -11.80 5.10 -5.99
C GLU A 107 -11.69 4.66 -7.46
N PRO A 108 -12.57 5.14 -8.35
CA PRO A 108 -12.43 4.84 -9.77
C PRO A 108 -11.09 5.37 -10.27
N LEU A 109 -10.21 4.45 -10.70
CA LEU A 109 -8.92 4.78 -11.29
C LEU A 109 -9.10 5.75 -12.46
N ARG A 110 -8.81 7.03 -12.22
CA ARG A 110 -8.77 8.05 -13.27
C ARG A 110 -7.45 7.89 -14.00
N VAL A 111 -7.46 7.09 -15.06
CA VAL A 111 -6.31 6.98 -15.95
C VAL A 111 -6.29 8.20 -16.86
N TYR A 112 -5.49 9.20 -16.50
CA TYR A 112 -5.16 10.27 -17.43
C TYR A 112 -4.10 9.76 -18.40
N PRO A 113 -4.36 9.71 -19.72
CA PRO A 113 -3.33 9.36 -20.67
C PRO A 113 -2.20 10.38 -20.52
N LYS A 114 -0.98 9.89 -20.22
CA LYS A 114 0.19 10.76 -20.13
C LYS A 114 0.31 11.55 -21.44
N PRO A 115 0.30 12.89 -21.40
CA PRO A 115 0.45 13.69 -22.61
C PRO A 115 1.73 13.30 -23.34
N LEU A 116 1.67 13.21 -24.67
CA LEU A 116 2.84 12.92 -25.51
C LEU A 116 4.01 13.88 -25.22
N LEU A 117 3.69 15.11 -24.78
CA LEU A 117 4.66 16.11 -24.38
C LEU A 117 5.56 15.65 -23.22
N VAL A 118 5.04 14.87 -22.27
CA VAL A 118 5.85 14.34 -21.16
C VAL A 118 6.94 13.41 -21.71
N TYR A 119 6.58 12.53 -22.64
CA TYR A 119 7.54 11.64 -23.30
C TYR A 119 8.53 12.41 -24.18
N ALA A 120 8.05 13.40 -24.93
CA ALA A 120 8.92 14.26 -25.73
C ALA A 120 9.93 15.01 -24.85
N GLY A 121 9.50 15.50 -23.69
CA GLY A 121 10.38 16.13 -22.70
C GLY A 121 11.42 15.18 -22.14
N THR A 122 11.04 13.94 -21.79
CA THR A 122 12.00 12.95 -21.29
C THR A 122 13.03 12.54 -22.36
N GLU A 123 12.59 12.37 -23.60
CA GLU A 123 13.50 12.05 -24.72
C GLU A 123 14.42 13.22 -25.05
N ALA A 124 13.91 14.46 -25.02
CA ALA A 124 14.74 15.66 -25.21
C ALA A 124 15.79 15.80 -24.08
N GLY A 125 15.42 15.53 -22.84
CA GLY A 125 16.33 15.53 -21.70
C GLY A 125 17.42 14.45 -21.81
N ALA A 126 17.03 13.25 -22.26
CA ALA A 126 17.98 12.17 -22.54
C ALA A 126 18.96 12.55 -23.66
N ALA A 127 18.45 13.10 -24.77
CA ALA A 127 19.26 13.58 -25.89
C ALA A 127 20.24 14.69 -25.45
N LEU A 128 19.77 15.67 -24.66
CA LEU A 128 20.62 16.72 -24.12
C LEU A 128 21.74 16.16 -23.23
N THR A 129 21.42 15.19 -22.37
CA THR A 129 22.40 14.52 -21.51
C THR A 129 23.46 13.81 -22.36
N HIS A 130 23.05 13.11 -23.42
CA HIS A 130 23.97 12.48 -24.35
C HIS A 130 24.89 13.49 -25.05
N LEU A 131 24.36 14.64 -25.46
CA LEU A 131 25.15 15.72 -26.07
C LEU A 131 26.16 16.32 -25.09
N LEU A 132 25.76 16.56 -23.85
CA LEU A 132 26.65 17.09 -22.81
C LEU A 132 27.79 16.13 -22.49
N LEU A 133 27.48 14.84 -22.32
CA LEU A 133 28.50 13.81 -22.09
C LEU A 133 29.47 13.70 -23.28
N ALA A 134 28.95 13.73 -24.51
CA ALA A 134 29.80 13.74 -25.70
C ALA A 134 30.70 14.99 -25.79
N ALA A 135 30.17 16.17 -25.46
CA ALA A 135 30.93 17.43 -25.43
C ALA A 135 32.04 17.42 -24.35
N GLN A 136 31.84 16.69 -23.25
CA GLN A 136 32.85 16.47 -22.21
C GLN A 136 33.86 15.36 -22.56
N GLY A 137 33.76 14.75 -23.74
CA GLY A 137 34.68 13.73 -24.23
C GLY A 137 34.33 12.30 -23.84
N TYR A 138 33.20 12.07 -23.15
CA TYR A 138 32.72 10.71 -22.89
C TYR A 138 32.29 10.04 -24.21
N ARG A 139 32.50 8.73 -24.29
CA ARG A 139 32.08 7.89 -25.42
C ARG A 139 31.10 6.82 -24.96
N GLY A 140 30.12 6.52 -25.80
CA GLY A 140 29.19 5.42 -25.56
C GLY A 140 29.89 4.07 -25.68
N ALA A 141 29.78 3.25 -24.64
CA ALA A 141 30.23 1.86 -24.61
C ALA A 141 29.08 0.93 -24.26
N ARG A 142 29.27 -0.37 -24.53
CA ARG A 142 28.36 -1.42 -24.07
C ARG A 142 29.10 -2.31 -23.10
N THR A 143 28.50 -2.55 -21.95
CA THR A 143 29.01 -3.56 -21.01
C THR A 143 28.79 -4.97 -21.57
N PRO A 144 29.48 -6.00 -21.05
CA PRO A 144 29.24 -7.39 -21.40
C PRO A 144 27.77 -7.82 -21.24
N ASN A 145 27.05 -7.19 -20.29
CA ASN A 145 25.62 -7.41 -20.04
C ASN A 145 24.70 -6.59 -20.96
N ARG A 146 25.23 -6.04 -22.06
CA ARG A 146 24.51 -5.22 -23.07
C ARG A 146 23.89 -3.92 -22.55
N LEU A 147 24.26 -3.46 -21.36
CA LEU A 147 23.85 -2.15 -20.88
C LEU A 147 24.65 -1.06 -21.60
N ARG A 148 23.98 0.02 -22.03
CA ARG A 148 24.64 1.20 -22.59
C ARG A 148 25.20 2.04 -21.43
N CYS A 149 26.48 2.39 -21.49
CA CYS A 149 27.13 3.27 -20.54
C CYS A 149 27.97 4.33 -21.28
N TRP A 150 28.36 5.38 -20.56
CA TRP A 150 29.29 6.41 -21.04
C TRP A 150 30.60 6.26 -20.28
N VAL A 151 31.72 6.23 -21.02
CA VAL A 151 33.07 6.08 -20.47
C VAL A 151 33.94 7.23 -20.95
N LEU A 152 34.74 7.82 -20.06
CA LEU A 152 35.76 8.80 -20.43
C LEU A 152 37.01 8.01 -20.89
N PRO A 153 37.43 8.12 -22.16
CA PRO A 153 38.67 7.48 -22.61
C PRO A 153 39.89 8.07 -21.88
N PRO A 154 40.94 7.27 -21.64
CA PRO A 154 42.14 7.69 -20.92
C PRO A 154 42.94 8.78 -21.63
#